data_AF-A0A7J9KIM7-F1
#
_entry.id   AF-A0A7J9KIM7-F1
#
_cell.length_a   1.000
_cell.length_b   1.000
_cell.length_c   1.000
_cell.angle_alpha   90.00
_cell.angle_beta   90.00
_cell.angle_gamma   90.00
#
_symmetry.space_group_name_H-M   'P 1'
#
loop_
_entity.id
_entity.type
_entity.pdbx_description
1 polymer ?
#
loop_
_entity_poly.entity_id
_entity_poly.type
_entity_poly.pdbx_seq_one_letter_code
_entity_poly.pdbx_strand_id
1 'polypeptide(L)'
;MQQLRHLYLPYRCSPETKLKLGTLGNLQTLVNFNTKNCYVKHLINMTNLRELKIRGPFNIEDFNTEELEKKPPIIQSKYLHSLSIFYYEGRIDPRHLVGLLSSCQNISKLNLNVEIRRLPEYDYSSSNLTYVHLRGYKLEEDPIPTLEKLPNLRALKLHVGAFIGKEMFCSTECFPKLESLSLVCLENLEDWKVDERAMPSLR
;
A
#
# COMPACT_ATOMS: atom_id res chain seq x y z
N MET A 1 -0.66 29.78 -3.53
CA MET A 1 -1.06 28.36 -3.69
C MET A 1 -1.84 27.78 -2.49
N GLN A 2 -2.27 28.56 -1.49
CA GLN A 2 -2.98 28.03 -0.32
C GLN A 2 -4.34 27.37 -0.63
N GLN A 3 -4.89 27.55 -1.83
CA GLN A 3 -6.14 26.93 -2.27
C GLN A 3 -5.96 25.59 -3.00
N LEU A 4 -4.75 25.21 -3.41
CA LEU A 4 -4.55 23.96 -4.15
C LEU A 4 -4.88 22.76 -3.25
N ARG A 5 -5.85 21.93 -3.67
CA ARG A 5 -6.30 20.73 -2.95
C ARG A 5 -5.98 19.44 -3.68
N HIS A 6 -5.91 19.47 -5.01
CA HIS A 6 -5.69 18.27 -5.80
C HIS A 6 -4.58 18.55 -6.80
N LEU A 7 -3.57 17.69 -6.81
CA LEU A 7 -2.43 17.79 -7.69
C LEU A 7 -2.21 16.45 -8.38
N TYR A 8 -2.25 16.48 -9.70
CA TYR A 8 -1.96 15.35 -10.57
C TYR A 8 -0.65 15.65 -11.27
N LEU A 9 0.42 14.94 -10.88
CA LEU A 9 1.71 15.09 -11.52
C LEU A 9 1.73 14.34 -12.87
N PRO A 10 2.61 14.74 -13.80
CA PRO A 10 2.82 13.99 -15.03
C PRO A 10 3.19 12.53 -14.73
N TYR A 11 2.78 11.63 -15.63
CA TYR A 11 3.11 10.21 -15.54
C TYR A 11 4.62 9.95 -15.63
N ARG A 12 5.29 10.73 -16.49
CA ARG A 12 6.74 10.72 -16.75
C ARG A 12 7.23 12.15 -16.64
N CYS A 13 8.33 12.33 -15.93
CA CYS A 13 9.12 13.55 -15.95
C CYS A 13 10.54 13.18 -16.43
N SER A 14 11.34 14.18 -16.81
CA SER A 14 12.74 13.91 -17.08
C SER A 14 13.45 13.45 -15.79
N PRO A 15 14.51 12.62 -15.87
CA PRO A 15 15.29 12.21 -14.70
C PRO A 15 15.86 13.38 -13.89
N GLU A 16 16.10 14.52 -14.54
CA GLU A 16 16.65 15.75 -13.94
C GLU A 16 15.58 16.55 -13.16
N THR A 17 14.30 16.23 -13.32
CA THR A 17 13.22 16.97 -12.67
C THR A 17 13.22 16.72 -11.16
N LYS A 18 13.26 17.79 -10.35
CA LYS A 18 13.09 17.76 -8.88
C LYS A 18 12.05 18.79 -8.42
N LEU A 19 10.86 18.31 -8.07
CA LEU A 19 9.72 19.11 -7.66
C LEU A 19 9.75 19.41 -6.15
N LYS A 20 9.69 20.70 -5.81
CA LYS A 20 9.64 21.18 -4.42
C LYS A 20 8.19 21.36 -3.98
N LEU A 21 7.59 20.28 -3.49
CA LEU A 21 6.19 20.22 -3.06
C LEU A 21 5.97 20.59 -1.58
N GLY A 22 7.03 20.89 -0.82
CA GLY A 22 6.97 21.07 0.64
C GLY A 22 6.10 22.22 1.14
N THR A 23 5.68 23.15 0.27
CA THR A 23 4.79 24.26 0.63
C THR A 23 3.31 23.95 0.43
N LEU A 24 2.97 22.78 -0.11
CA LEU A 24 1.60 22.39 -0.47
C LEU A 24 0.83 21.73 0.69
N GLY A 25 0.80 22.36 1.86
CA GLY A 25 0.25 21.75 3.08
C GLY A 25 -1.27 21.50 3.07
N ASN A 26 -2.02 22.19 2.20
CA ASN A 26 -3.46 22.02 2.08
C ASN A 26 -3.89 20.95 1.08
N LEU A 27 -2.93 20.24 0.48
CA LEU A 27 -3.22 19.20 -0.51
C LEU A 27 -4.01 18.05 0.14
N GLN A 28 -5.06 17.62 -0.53
CA GLN A 28 -5.93 16.49 -0.17
C GLN A 28 -5.71 15.29 -1.10
N THR A 29 -5.35 15.53 -2.36
CA THR A 29 -5.09 14.46 -3.32
C THR A 29 -3.76 14.71 -4.02
N LEU A 30 -2.87 13.72 -3.99
CA LEU A 30 -1.63 13.73 -4.73
C LEU A 30 -1.53 12.47 -5.60
N VAL A 31 -1.48 12.66 -6.92
CA VAL A 31 -1.42 11.56 -7.89
C VAL A 31 -0.12 11.61 -8.68
N ASN A 32 0.43 10.42 -8.97
CA ASN A 32 1.70 10.20 -9.66
C ASN A 32 2.90 10.74 -8.90
N PHE A 33 2.84 10.74 -7.56
CA PHE A 33 4.02 11.02 -6.75
C PHE A 33 5.10 9.98 -7.01
N ASN A 34 6.35 10.40 -7.21
CA ASN A 34 7.46 9.47 -7.42
C ASN A 34 8.72 10.01 -6.76
N THR A 35 9.53 9.13 -6.18
CA THR A 35 10.73 9.53 -5.40
C THR A 35 11.91 9.91 -6.30
N LYS A 36 11.86 9.58 -7.59
CA LYS A 36 12.85 10.07 -8.57
C LYS A 36 12.74 11.57 -8.77
N ASN A 37 11.53 12.13 -8.78
CA ASN A 37 11.26 13.51 -9.12
C ASN A 37 10.74 14.35 -7.96
N CYS A 38 10.36 13.76 -6.84
CA CYS A 38 9.89 14.46 -5.66
C CYS A 38 10.65 14.00 -4.44
N TYR A 39 10.78 14.90 -3.45
CA TYR A 39 11.41 14.54 -2.18
C TYR A 39 10.39 13.91 -1.24
N VAL A 40 10.67 12.71 -0.72
CA VAL A 40 9.76 11.98 0.19
C VAL A 40 9.46 12.77 1.44
N LYS A 41 10.48 13.46 1.99
CA LYS A 41 10.34 14.31 3.17
C LYS A 41 9.31 15.43 3.03
N HIS A 42 8.92 15.81 1.81
CA HIS A 42 7.87 16.82 1.63
C HIS A 42 6.47 16.31 1.94
N LEU A 43 6.25 14.99 1.99
CA LEU A 43 4.96 14.41 2.34
C LEU A 43 4.54 14.74 3.79
N ILE A 44 5.51 14.95 4.70
CA ILE A 44 5.24 15.31 6.09
C ILE A 44 4.46 16.63 6.22
N ASN A 45 4.69 17.56 5.28
CA ASN A 45 4.05 18.88 5.29
C ASN A 45 2.60 18.84 4.79
N MET A 46 2.17 17.76 4.12
CA MET A 46 0.83 17.61 3.53
C MET A 46 -0.16 17.11 4.57
N THR A 47 -0.40 17.92 5.60
CA THR A 47 -1.19 17.53 6.79
C THR A 47 -2.67 17.25 6.50
N ASN A 48 -3.19 17.71 5.36
CA ASN A 48 -4.57 17.49 4.92
C ASN A 48 -4.74 16.37 3.88
N LEU A 49 -3.69 15.58 3.59
CA LEU A 49 -3.70 14.57 2.55
C LEU A 49 -4.70 13.45 2.86
N ARG A 50 -5.56 13.14 1.89
CA ARG A 50 -6.62 12.12 1.97
C ARG A 50 -6.33 10.93 1.05
N GLU A 51 -5.73 11.22 -0.09
CA GLU A 51 -5.38 10.25 -1.11
C GLU A 51 -3.96 10.49 -1.64
N LEU A 52 -3.15 9.44 -1.62
CA LEU A 52 -1.81 9.43 -2.17
C LEU A 52 -1.67 8.28 -3.17
N LYS A 53 -1.34 8.61 -4.42
CA LYS A 53 -0.97 7.62 -5.45
C LYS A 53 0.48 7.79 -5.85
N ILE A 54 1.28 6.82 -5.47
CA ILE A 54 2.70 6.71 -5.78
C ILE A 54 2.85 5.94 -7.09
N ARG A 55 3.75 6.40 -7.95
CA ARG A 55 4.06 5.76 -9.22
C ARG A 55 5.57 5.66 -9.41
N GLY A 56 6.06 4.49 -9.83
CA GLY A 56 7.49 4.23 -9.93
C GLY A 56 8.08 3.74 -8.60
N PRO A 57 9.42 3.77 -8.46
CA PRO A 57 10.07 3.32 -7.24
C PRO A 57 9.64 4.18 -6.04
N PHE A 58 9.69 3.57 -4.86
CA PHE A 58 9.49 4.25 -3.59
C PHE A 58 10.70 4.01 -2.69
N ASN A 59 11.54 5.03 -2.59
CA ASN A 59 12.75 5.03 -1.78
C ASN A 59 12.66 6.12 -0.71
N ILE A 60 12.91 5.74 0.54
CA ILE A 60 13.03 6.69 1.67
C ILE A 60 14.48 7.21 1.82
N GLU A 61 15.30 7.11 0.79
CA GLU A 61 16.73 7.45 0.82
C GLU A 61 17.02 8.95 0.96
N ASP A 62 15.99 9.81 0.86
CA ASP A 62 16.12 11.24 1.15
C ASP A 62 16.30 11.54 2.66
N PHE A 63 16.13 10.53 3.53
CA PHE A 63 16.45 10.61 4.96
C PHE A 63 17.91 10.22 5.17
N ASN A 64 18.65 10.97 5.98
CA ASN A 64 20.01 10.59 6.36
C ASN A 64 19.99 9.45 7.41
N THR A 65 21.14 8.80 7.66
CA THR A 65 21.25 7.65 8.57
C THR A 65 20.74 7.97 9.99
N GLU A 66 21.09 9.13 10.53
CA GLU A 66 20.66 9.57 11.87
C GLU A 66 19.14 9.84 11.94
N GLU A 67 18.54 10.35 10.86
CA GLU A 67 17.10 10.53 10.74
C GLU A 67 16.40 9.19 10.66
N LEU A 68 16.93 8.22 9.91
CA LEU A 68 16.33 6.90 9.78
C LEU A 68 16.31 6.14 11.13
N GLU A 69 17.33 6.33 11.97
CA GLU A 69 17.37 5.80 13.34
C GLU A 69 16.23 6.32 14.22
N LYS A 70 15.83 7.59 14.02
CA LYS A 70 14.71 8.21 14.74
C LYS A 70 13.34 7.77 14.24
N LYS A 71 13.28 7.01 13.13
CA LYS A 71 12.05 6.53 12.48
C LYS A 71 10.97 7.63 12.36
N PRO A 72 11.28 8.79 11.76
CA PRO A 72 10.34 9.89 11.66
C PRO A 72 9.12 9.48 10.82
N PRO A 73 7.94 10.05 11.11
CA PRO A 73 6.77 9.81 10.28
C PRO A 73 7.00 10.38 8.87
N ILE A 74 6.80 9.56 7.85
CA ILE A 74 6.85 9.97 6.44
C ILE A 74 5.64 10.85 6.10
N ILE A 75 4.50 10.54 6.72
CA ILE A 75 3.22 11.21 6.54
C ILE A 75 2.69 11.59 7.92
N GLN A 76 2.32 12.85 8.10
CA GLN A 76 1.71 13.35 9.34
C GLN A 76 0.19 13.49 9.22
N SER A 77 -0.37 13.36 8.01
CA SER A 77 -1.80 13.53 7.82
C SER A 77 -2.62 12.44 8.51
N LYS A 78 -3.52 12.88 9.39
CA LYS A 78 -4.51 12.01 10.05
C LYS A 78 -5.71 11.70 9.14
N TYR A 79 -5.80 12.33 7.97
CA TYR A 79 -6.94 12.19 7.05
C TYR A 79 -6.66 11.23 5.90
N LEU A 80 -5.43 10.70 5.79
CA LEU A 80 -5.04 9.81 4.71
C LEU A 80 -5.79 8.48 4.87
N HIS A 81 -6.74 8.24 3.96
CA HIS A 81 -7.56 7.04 3.97
C HIS A 81 -7.27 6.14 2.76
N SER A 82 -6.62 6.65 1.71
CA SER A 82 -6.33 5.90 0.49
C SER A 82 -4.87 6.03 0.08
N LEU A 83 -4.19 4.89 0.02
CA LEU A 83 -2.83 4.78 -0.52
C LEU A 83 -2.84 3.84 -1.71
N SER A 84 -2.21 4.26 -2.80
CA SER A 84 -1.95 3.38 -3.94
C SER A 84 -0.50 3.48 -4.40
N ILE A 85 0.08 2.35 -4.79
CA ILE A 85 1.45 2.28 -5.31
C ILE A 85 1.45 1.48 -6.60
N PHE A 86 2.02 2.07 -7.66
CA PHE A 86 2.09 1.46 -8.99
C PHE A 86 3.54 1.45 -9.49
N TYR A 87 4.16 0.27 -9.58
CA TYR A 87 5.51 0.13 -10.13
C TYR A 87 5.65 -1.15 -10.94
N TYR A 88 5.51 -1.02 -12.26
CA TYR A 88 5.54 -2.14 -13.20
C TYR A 88 6.95 -2.56 -13.62
N GLU A 89 7.93 -1.66 -13.48
CA GLU A 89 9.29 -1.83 -14.01
C GLU A 89 10.26 -2.38 -12.96
N GLY A 90 9.82 -2.61 -11.71
CA GLY A 90 10.71 -3.07 -10.68
C GLY A 90 10.04 -3.40 -9.34
N ARG A 91 10.89 -3.54 -8.32
CA ARG A 91 10.52 -3.97 -6.98
C ARG A 91 10.57 -2.84 -5.98
N ILE A 92 9.78 -2.95 -4.92
CA ILE A 92 9.92 -2.12 -3.72
C ILE A 92 10.53 -2.95 -2.60
N ASP A 93 11.48 -2.37 -1.89
CA ASP A 93 12.01 -2.95 -0.65
C ASP A 93 10.88 -2.95 0.41
N PRO A 94 10.51 -4.12 0.98
CA PRO A 94 9.49 -4.21 2.02
C PRO A 94 9.70 -3.24 3.19
N ARG A 95 10.95 -2.91 3.54
CA ARG A 95 11.29 -1.98 4.63
C ARG A 95 10.76 -0.56 4.36
N HIS A 96 10.81 -0.11 3.11
CA HIS A 96 10.28 1.19 2.73
C HIS A 96 8.75 1.21 2.83
N LEU A 97 8.10 0.10 2.46
CA LEU A 97 6.65 -0.04 2.59
C LEU A 97 6.22 -0.07 4.07
N VAL A 98 6.96 -0.75 4.95
CA VAL A 98 6.72 -0.71 6.40
C VAL A 98 6.76 0.73 6.91
N GLY A 99 7.83 1.48 6.62
CA GLY A 99 7.96 2.87 7.08
C GLY A 99 6.81 3.77 6.62
N LEU A 100 6.33 3.55 5.39
CA LEU A 100 5.18 4.28 4.84
C LEU A 100 3.88 3.89 5.55
N LEU A 101 3.58 2.60 5.68
CA LEU A 101 2.36 2.11 6.34
C LEU A 101 2.32 2.48 7.82
N SER A 102 3.44 2.42 8.54
CA SER A 102 3.57 2.87 9.93
C SER A 102 3.29 4.35 10.12
N SER A 103 3.43 5.16 9.07
CA SER A 103 3.09 6.59 9.09
C SER A 103 1.60 6.86 8.82
N CYS A 104 0.81 5.86 8.43
CA CYS A 104 -0.57 6.02 7.98
C CYS A 104 -1.58 5.53 9.01
N GLN A 105 -1.90 6.34 10.03
CA GLN A 105 -2.74 5.92 11.17
C GLN A 105 -4.19 5.53 10.80
N ASN A 106 -4.77 6.14 9.77
CA ASN A 106 -6.20 6.01 9.43
C ASN A 106 -6.44 5.47 8.01
N ILE A 107 -5.48 4.74 7.46
CA ILE A 107 -5.63 4.16 6.12
C ILE A 107 -6.76 3.12 6.12
N SER A 108 -7.67 3.24 5.16
CA SER A 108 -8.77 2.30 4.97
C SER A 108 -8.74 1.58 3.62
N LYS A 109 -8.03 2.13 2.64
CA LYS A 109 -7.84 1.55 1.30
C LYS A 109 -6.37 1.46 0.94
N LEU A 110 -5.93 0.25 0.62
CA LEU A 110 -4.58 -0.04 0.14
C LEU A 110 -4.66 -0.73 -1.22
N ASN A 111 -4.01 -0.14 -2.22
CA ASN A 111 -3.90 -0.71 -3.56
C ASN A 111 -2.44 -0.78 -3.97
N LEU A 112 -1.92 -1.99 -4.14
CA LEU A 112 -0.53 -2.21 -4.49
C LEU A 112 -0.44 -2.99 -5.78
N ASN A 113 0.16 -2.34 -6.78
CA ASN A 113 0.44 -2.91 -8.08
C ASN A 113 1.94 -2.78 -8.35
N VAL A 114 2.71 -3.64 -7.68
CA VAL A 114 4.17 -3.59 -7.61
C VAL A 114 4.69 -4.95 -7.17
N GLU A 115 5.88 -5.32 -7.64
CA GLU A 115 6.53 -6.57 -7.22
C GLU A 115 7.16 -6.43 -5.82
N ILE A 116 6.71 -7.27 -4.89
CA ILE A 116 7.20 -7.37 -3.52
C ILE A 116 7.15 -8.86 -3.14
N ARG A 117 8.32 -9.50 -3.00
CA ARG A 117 8.45 -10.96 -2.82
C ARG A 117 7.71 -11.52 -1.59
N ARG A 118 7.49 -10.68 -0.57
CA ARG A 118 6.79 -11.02 0.67
C ARG A 118 6.05 -9.81 1.23
N LEU A 119 4.88 -10.02 1.82
CA LEU A 119 4.16 -8.95 2.51
C LEU A 119 5.02 -8.40 3.67
N PRO A 120 5.05 -7.08 3.88
CA PRO A 120 5.86 -6.50 4.94
C PRO A 120 5.37 -6.94 6.32
N GLU A 121 6.30 -7.13 7.25
CA GLU A 121 5.98 -7.33 8.66
C GLU A 121 5.54 -6.00 9.26
N TYR A 122 4.22 -5.83 9.32
CA TYR A 122 3.52 -4.67 9.82
C TYR A 122 2.49 -5.15 10.84
N ASP A 123 2.21 -4.35 11.86
CA ASP A 123 1.13 -4.68 12.79
C ASP A 123 -0.23 -4.45 12.10
N TYR A 124 -0.68 -5.44 11.36
CA TYR A 124 -1.96 -5.42 10.66
C TYR A 124 -3.15 -5.39 11.64
N SER A 125 -2.96 -5.81 12.89
CA SER A 125 -4.04 -5.89 13.87
C SER A 125 -4.56 -4.53 14.32
N SER A 126 -3.70 -3.51 14.33
CA SER A 126 -4.06 -2.12 14.63
C SER A 126 -4.55 -1.34 13.41
N SER A 127 -4.66 -1.99 12.25
CA SER A 127 -5.01 -1.33 10.99
C SER A 127 -6.52 -1.11 10.82
N ASN A 128 -6.88 0.03 10.23
CA ASN A 128 -8.25 0.37 9.81
C ASN A 128 -8.56 -0.03 8.37
N LEU A 129 -7.71 -0.88 7.76
CA LEU A 129 -7.89 -1.33 6.39
C LEU A 129 -9.20 -2.10 6.21
N THR A 130 -10.01 -1.60 5.29
CA THR A 130 -11.28 -2.21 4.86
C THR A 130 -11.19 -2.74 3.44
N TYR A 131 -10.24 -2.24 2.65
CA TYR A 131 -10.03 -2.62 1.26
C TYR A 131 -8.54 -2.87 1.00
N VAL A 132 -8.21 -4.05 0.49
CA VAL A 132 -6.87 -4.40 0.02
C VAL A 132 -6.97 -4.92 -1.41
N HIS A 133 -6.15 -4.37 -2.30
CA HIS A 133 -5.99 -4.85 -3.67
C HIS A 133 -4.51 -5.07 -3.95
N LEU A 134 -4.15 -6.32 -4.23
CA LEU A 134 -2.80 -6.72 -4.61
C LEU A 134 -2.80 -7.14 -6.09
N ARG A 135 -1.80 -6.65 -6.83
CA ARG A 135 -1.53 -6.99 -8.23
C ARG A 135 -0.02 -6.95 -8.48
N GLY A 136 0.50 -7.84 -9.31
CA GLY A 136 1.91 -7.83 -9.71
C GLY A 136 2.92 -8.05 -8.58
N TYR A 137 2.44 -8.49 -7.41
CA TYR A 137 3.22 -8.66 -6.18
C TYR A 137 4.23 -9.81 -6.26
N LYS A 138 3.88 -10.88 -6.98
CA LYS A 138 4.60 -12.14 -7.10
C LYS A 138 4.94 -12.73 -5.73
N LEU A 139 3.93 -12.80 -4.85
CA LEU A 139 4.09 -13.44 -3.55
C LEU A 139 4.39 -14.93 -3.73
N GLU A 140 5.50 -15.36 -3.16
CA GLU A 140 5.92 -16.76 -3.12
C GLU A 140 5.25 -17.51 -1.97
N GLU A 141 4.99 -16.81 -0.86
CA GLU A 141 4.28 -17.30 0.33
C GLU A 141 2.77 -16.99 0.25
N ASP A 142 1.95 -17.82 0.88
CA ASP A 142 0.51 -17.62 0.99
C ASP A 142 0.22 -16.25 1.66
N PRO A 143 -0.53 -15.34 0.99
CA PRO A 143 -0.88 -14.05 1.58
C PRO A 143 -1.88 -14.16 2.75
N ILE A 144 -2.69 -15.22 2.81
CA ILE A 144 -3.83 -15.32 3.71
C ILE A 144 -3.44 -15.20 5.20
N PRO A 145 -2.42 -15.90 5.72
CA PRO A 145 -2.01 -15.79 7.14
C PRO A 145 -1.59 -14.38 7.58
N THR A 146 -1.18 -13.54 6.63
CA THR A 146 -0.85 -12.14 6.93
C THR A 146 -2.09 -11.26 6.84
N LEU A 147 -2.90 -11.44 5.80
CA LEU A 147 -4.07 -10.61 5.54
C LEU A 147 -5.23 -10.90 6.50
N GLU A 148 -5.36 -12.12 7.01
CA GLU A 148 -6.41 -12.49 7.98
C GLU A 148 -6.29 -11.74 9.31
N LYS A 149 -5.10 -11.19 9.60
CA LYS A 149 -4.84 -10.34 10.78
C LYS A 149 -5.49 -8.96 10.68
N LEU A 150 -6.09 -8.60 9.54
CA LEU A 150 -6.80 -7.35 9.34
C LEU A 150 -8.24 -7.45 9.88
N PRO A 151 -8.56 -6.89 11.06
CA PRO A 151 -9.83 -7.16 11.74
C PRO A 151 -11.05 -6.51 11.07
N ASN A 152 -10.81 -5.52 10.19
CA ASN A 152 -11.85 -4.73 9.54
C ASN A 152 -11.89 -4.93 8.02
N LEU A 153 -11.16 -5.90 7.48
CA LEU A 153 -11.11 -6.14 6.04
C LEU A 153 -12.48 -6.56 5.53
N ARG A 154 -13.03 -5.79 4.59
CA ARG A 154 -14.33 -6.01 3.94
C ARG A 154 -14.19 -6.41 2.47
N ALA A 155 -13.14 -5.95 1.81
CA ALA A 155 -12.88 -6.28 0.41
C ALA A 155 -11.42 -6.66 0.19
N LEU A 156 -11.20 -7.86 -0.36
CA LEU A 156 -9.89 -8.35 -0.74
C LEU A 156 -9.87 -8.68 -2.23
N LYS A 157 -8.88 -8.14 -2.94
CA LYS A 157 -8.64 -8.45 -4.35
C LYS A 157 -7.21 -8.94 -4.54
N LEU A 158 -7.06 -10.18 -5.00
CA LEU A 158 -5.80 -10.78 -5.42
C LEU A 158 -5.86 -10.99 -6.93
N HIS A 159 -5.25 -10.06 -7.69
CA HIS A 159 -5.34 -10.04 -9.15
C HIS A 159 -4.03 -10.52 -9.79
N VAL A 160 -3.94 -10.43 -11.13
CA VAL A 160 -2.82 -10.94 -11.93
C VAL A 160 -1.46 -10.73 -11.26
N GLY A 161 -0.75 -11.84 -11.06
CA GLY A 161 0.57 -11.87 -10.43
C GLY A 161 0.58 -11.44 -8.97
N ALA A 162 -0.53 -11.41 -8.23
CA ALA A 162 -0.52 -11.13 -6.79
C ALA A 162 0.13 -12.26 -5.99
N PHE A 163 -0.11 -13.51 -6.38
CA PHE A 163 0.42 -14.72 -5.78
C PHE A 163 0.92 -15.66 -6.89
N ILE A 164 2.10 -16.23 -6.70
CA ILE A 164 2.74 -17.17 -7.64
C ILE A 164 3.01 -18.54 -7.00
N GLY A 165 2.63 -18.73 -5.75
CA GLY A 165 2.62 -20.06 -5.13
C GLY A 165 1.46 -20.91 -5.62
N LYS A 166 1.47 -22.18 -5.19
CA LYS A 166 0.53 -23.21 -5.67
C LYS A 166 -0.67 -23.42 -4.78
N GLU A 167 -0.52 -23.20 -3.49
CA GLU A 167 -1.55 -23.50 -2.50
C GLU A 167 -1.83 -22.27 -1.65
N MET A 168 -3.12 -22.02 -1.38
CA MET A 168 -3.56 -21.09 -0.34
C MET A 168 -4.44 -21.82 0.68
N PHE A 169 -4.37 -21.37 1.92
CA PHE A 169 -5.17 -21.91 3.02
C PHE A 169 -5.88 -20.80 3.78
N CYS A 170 -7.21 -20.89 3.91
CA CYS A 170 -7.99 -20.05 4.80
C CYS A 170 -8.41 -20.86 6.02
N SER A 171 -7.90 -20.45 7.17
CA SER A 171 -8.18 -21.07 8.45
C SER A 171 -9.62 -20.82 8.91
N THR A 172 -10.08 -21.64 9.84
CA THR A 172 -11.33 -21.42 10.56
C THR A 172 -11.37 -20.00 11.14
N GLU A 173 -12.47 -19.27 10.92
CA GLU A 173 -12.67 -17.87 11.34
C GLU A 173 -11.75 -16.83 10.66
N CYS A 174 -11.01 -17.20 9.61
CA CYS A 174 -10.28 -16.24 8.79
C CYS A 174 -11.24 -15.18 8.22
N PHE A 175 -10.80 -13.91 8.25
CA PHE A 175 -11.53 -12.74 7.72
C PHE A 175 -13.00 -12.63 8.14
N PRO A 176 -13.29 -12.36 9.42
CA PRO A 176 -14.65 -12.38 9.97
C PRO A 176 -15.62 -11.38 9.32
N LYS A 177 -15.10 -10.27 8.75
CA LYS A 177 -15.89 -9.18 8.15
C LYS A 177 -15.78 -9.07 6.63
N LEU A 178 -15.16 -10.05 5.97
CA LEU A 178 -14.96 -9.99 4.52
C LEU A 178 -16.29 -10.13 3.80
N GLU A 179 -16.67 -9.12 3.04
CA GLU A 179 -17.92 -9.02 2.29
C GLU A 179 -17.70 -9.29 0.80
N SER A 180 -16.48 -9.07 0.29
CA SER A 180 -16.15 -9.24 -1.14
C SER A 180 -14.74 -9.79 -1.32
N LEU A 181 -14.64 -10.87 -2.10
CA LEU A 181 -13.37 -11.49 -2.48
C LEU A 181 -13.27 -11.60 -4.01
N SER A 182 -12.16 -11.16 -4.58
CA SER A 182 -11.91 -11.25 -6.01
C SER A 182 -10.53 -11.85 -6.28
N LEU A 183 -10.53 -13.06 -6.81
CA LEU A 183 -9.33 -13.75 -7.29
C LEU A 183 -9.34 -13.73 -8.82
N VAL A 184 -8.33 -13.14 -9.45
CA VAL A 184 -8.29 -12.97 -10.91
C VAL A 184 -6.90 -13.26 -11.43
N CYS A 185 -6.79 -14.18 -12.41
CA CYS A 185 -5.53 -14.51 -13.10
C CYS A 185 -4.38 -14.90 -12.13
N LEU A 186 -4.68 -15.80 -11.18
CA LEU A 186 -3.68 -16.43 -10.31
C LEU A 186 -3.15 -17.71 -10.98
N GLU A 187 -2.30 -17.54 -12.00
CA GLU A 187 -1.94 -18.60 -12.96
C GLU A 187 -1.31 -19.86 -12.35
N ASN A 188 -0.61 -19.73 -11.22
CA ASN A 188 0.08 -20.84 -10.56
C ASN A 188 -0.75 -21.53 -9.46
N LEU A 189 -1.90 -20.97 -9.09
CA LEU A 189 -2.71 -21.48 -8.00
C LEU A 189 -3.36 -22.81 -8.42
N GLU A 190 -2.95 -23.90 -7.80
CA GLU A 190 -3.43 -25.27 -8.05
C GLU A 190 -4.51 -25.67 -7.05
N ASP A 191 -4.37 -25.27 -5.78
CA ASP A 191 -5.30 -25.64 -4.70
C ASP A 191 -5.61 -24.43 -3.80
N TRP A 192 -6.87 -24.32 -3.37
CA TRP A 192 -7.30 -23.35 -2.37
C TRP A 192 -8.20 -24.04 -1.35
N LYS A 193 -7.62 -24.30 -0.18
CA LYS A 193 -8.24 -24.99 0.94
C LYS A 193 -8.92 -23.95 1.83
N VAL A 194 -10.22 -24.09 2.03
CA VAL A 194 -11.04 -23.16 2.81
C VAL A 194 -11.81 -23.95 3.86
N ASP A 195 -11.56 -23.69 5.14
CA ASP A 195 -12.30 -24.31 6.24
C ASP A 195 -13.79 -23.92 6.21
N GLU A 196 -14.67 -24.80 6.71
CA GLU A 196 -16.14 -24.63 6.66
C GLU A 196 -16.66 -23.32 7.30
N ARG A 197 -15.89 -22.73 8.21
CA ARG A 197 -16.26 -21.50 8.94
C ARG A 197 -15.39 -20.29 8.56
N ALA A 198 -14.61 -20.40 7.49
CA ALA A 198 -13.86 -19.29 6.93
C ALA A 198 -14.80 -18.22 6.34
N MET A 199 -14.42 -16.95 6.44
CA MET A 199 -15.05 -15.82 5.75
C MET A 199 -16.59 -15.77 5.93
N PRO A 200 -17.14 -15.79 7.16
CA PRO A 200 -18.57 -15.94 7.41
C PRO A 200 -19.45 -14.80 6.89
N SER A 201 -18.86 -13.64 6.55
CA SER A 201 -19.59 -12.46 6.06
C SER A 201 -19.60 -12.33 4.53
N LEU A 202 -19.01 -13.29 3.81
CA LEU A 202 -18.87 -13.20 2.35
C LEU A 202 -20.24 -13.29 1.67
N ARG A 203 -20.50 -12.41 0.69
CA ARG A 203 -21.79 -12.30 -0.02
C ARG A 203 -21.62 -12.35 -1.54
#